data_AF-A0A1G1ZIF6-F1
#
_entry.id   AF-A0A1G1ZIF6-F1
#
_cell.length_a   1.000
_cell.length_b   1.000
_cell.length_c   1.000
_cell.angle_alpha   90.00
_cell.angle_beta   90.00
_cell.angle_gamma   90.00
#
_symmetry.space_group_name_H-M   'P 1'
#
loop_
_entity.id
_entity.type
_entity.pdbx_description
1 polymer ?
#
loop_
_entity_poly.entity_id
_entity_poly.type
_entity_poly.pdbx_seq_one_letter_code
_entity_poly.pdbx_strand_id
1 'polypeptide(L)'
;MKINSKIFKAYDVRGKYPEEINEEAVFEIVRRFSKIFRGKIVVGRDARLSSPSLYKAVLRGLRGEPKVKSKKLLYPLPPTLYPVGIITTPMLYFLVNHLKADGGIMVTASHNPKEYNGLKVVGKNARPISGLTIRKLVIK
;
A
#
# COMPACT_ATOMS: atom_id res chain seq x y z
N MET A 1 -3.54 4.55 -17.04
CA MET A 1 -4.83 4.46 -16.33
C MET A 1 -5.07 5.67 -15.44
N LYS A 2 -6.33 6.15 -15.36
CA LYS A 2 -6.77 7.19 -14.43
C LYS A 2 -7.18 6.54 -13.10
N ILE A 3 -6.55 6.93 -11.99
CA ILE A 3 -6.90 6.42 -10.66
C ILE A 3 -8.24 7.05 -10.23
N ASN A 4 -9.22 6.25 -9.83
CA ASN A 4 -10.49 6.74 -9.33
C ASN A 4 -10.28 7.53 -8.01
N SER A 5 -10.46 8.85 -8.03
CA SER A 5 -10.21 9.69 -6.85
C SER A 5 -11.16 9.41 -5.67
N LYS A 6 -12.30 8.75 -5.91
CA LYS A 6 -13.28 8.41 -4.87
C LYS A 6 -12.82 7.30 -3.93
N ILE A 7 -11.79 6.53 -4.29
CA ILE A 7 -11.27 5.46 -3.43
C ILE A 7 -10.43 5.98 -2.26
N PHE A 8 -9.97 7.23 -2.32
CA PHE A 8 -9.25 7.86 -1.21
C PHE A 8 -10.24 8.36 -0.18
N LYS A 9 -10.42 7.60 0.90
CA LYS A 9 -11.33 7.90 2.01
C LYS A 9 -10.62 8.73 3.08
N ALA A 10 -11.38 9.15 4.10
CA ALA A 10 -10.86 9.94 5.21
C ALA A 10 -9.70 9.26 5.96
N TYR A 11 -9.71 7.93 6.08
CA TYR A 11 -8.73 7.19 6.87
C TYR A 11 -7.77 6.32 6.05
N ASP A 12 -8.17 5.92 4.84
CA ASP A 12 -7.42 4.95 4.04
C ASP A 12 -7.81 4.99 2.54
N VAL A 13 -7.25 4.08 1.76
CA VAL A 13 -7.63 3.83 0.36
C VAL A 13 -8.53 2.61 0.33
N ARG A 14 -9.73 2.71 -0.24
CA ARG A 14 -10.72 1.63 -0.27
C ARG A 14 -11.67 1.72 -1.46
N GLY A 15 -11.92 0.60 -2.13
CA GLY A 15 -12.86 0.48 -3.24
C GLY A 15 -13.27 -0.97 -3.51
N LYS A 16 -14.23 -1.17 -4.41
CA LYS A 16 -14.61 -2.48 -4.94
C LYS A 16 -13.54 -3.01 -5.90
N TYR A 17 -13.23 -4.30 -5.80
CA TYR A 17 -12.30 -5.00 -6.66
C TYR A 17 -13.08 -5.84 -7.69
N PRO A 18 -12.67 -5.85 -8.98
CA PRO A 18 -11.52 -5.14 -9.56
C PRO A 18 -11.83 -3.73 -10.10
N GLU A 19 -13.08 -3.25 -10.02
CA GLU A 19 -13.54 -2.09 -10.79
C GLU A 19 -12.97 -0.75 -10.29
N GLU A 20 -12.92 -0.54 -8.98
CA GLU A 20 -12.43 0.70 -8.38
C GLU A 20 -10.98 0.58 -7.90
N ILE A 21 -10.60 -0.61 -7.43
CA ILE A 21 -9.25 -0.95 -6.98
C ILE A 21 -8.81 -2.27 -7.62
N ASN A 22 -7.63 -2.28 -8.22
CA ASN A 22 -7.02 -3.45 -8.85
C ASN A 22 -5.49 -3.35 -8.79
N GLU A 23 -4.80 -4.31 -9.38
CA GLU A 23 -3.35 -4.43 -9.36
C GLU A 23 -2.68 -3.22 -10.00
N GLU A 24 -3.19 -2.70 -11.12
CA GLU A 24 -2.62 -1.51 -11.76
C GLU A 24 -2.82 -0.26 -10.89
N ALA A 25 -4.02 -0.08 -10.33
CA ALA A 25 -4.32 1.03 -9.43
C ALA A 25 -3.40 1.01 -8.21
N VAL A 26 -3.32 -0.12 -7.51
CA VAL A 26 -2.50 -0.28 -6.30
C VAL A 26 -1.03 -0.08 -6.61
N PHE A 27 -0.54 -0.68 -7.70
CA PHE A 27 0.83 -0.47 -8.15
C PHE A 27 1.13 1.01 -8.37
N GLU A 28 0.28 1.74 -9.10
CA GLU A 28 0.49 3.16 -9.37
C GLU A 28 0.37 4.06 -8.15
N ILE A 29 -0.59 3.78 -7.27
CA ILE A 29 -0.74 4.48 -5.99
C ILE A 29 0.54 4.32 -5.18
N VAL A 30 0.95 3.07 -4.92
CA VAL A 30 2.12 2.75 -4.11
C VAL A 30 3.39 3.29 -4.73
N ARG A 31 3.59 3.11 -6.04
CA ARG A 31 4.76 3.64 -6.76
C ARG A 31 4.91 5.15 -6.59
N ARG A 32 3.80 5.90 -6.52
CA ARG A 32 3.84 7.37 -6.41
C ARG A 32 4.02 7.85 -4.97
N PHE A 33 3.32 7.25 -4.00
CA PHE A 33 3.41 7.71 -2.61
C PHE A 33 4.61 7.14 -1.85
N SER A 34 5.19 6.01 -2.29
CA SER A 34 6.33 5.34 -1.62
C SER A 34 7.56 6.23 -1.43
N LYS A 35 7.64 7.36 -2.14
CA LYS A 35 8.67 8.41 -1.99
C LYS A 35 8.80 8.96 -0.57
N ILE A 36 7.77 8.83 0.25
CA ILE A 36 7.79 9.27 1.66
C ILE A 36 8.56 8.30 2.57
N PHE A 37 8.81 7.07 2.11
CA PHE A 37 9.50 6.04 2.87
C PHE A 37 10.96 5.98 2.46
N ARG A 38 11.87 5.96 3.45
CA ARG A 38 13.32 5.86 3.22
C ARG A 38 13.98 4.68 3.92
N GLY A 39 13.34 4.08 4.92
CA GLY A 39 13.85 2.96 5.70
C GLY A 39 13.05 1.66 5.53
N LYS A 40 12.88 0.96 6.65
CA LYS A 40 12.20 -0.35 6.70
C LYS A 40 10.69 -0.17 6.55
N ILE A 41 10.05 -0.97 5.69
CA ILE A 41 8.60 -0.95 5.49
C ILE A 41 8.02 -2.35 5.67
N VAL A 42 7.12 -2.47 6.64
CA VAL A 42 6.38 -3.72 6.90
C VAL A 42 5.19 -3.81 5.97
N VAL A 43 5.02 -4.94 5.29
CA VAL A 43 3.88 -5.13 4.37
C VAL A 43 3.15 -6.41 4.74
N GLY A 44 1.86 -6.27 5.02
CA GLY A 44 0.97 -7.38 5.37
C GLY A 44 -0.33 -7.33 4.58
N ARG A 45 -1.12 -8.40 4.67
CA ARG A 45 -2.44 -8.50 4.06
C ARG A 45 -3.41 -9.29 4.92
N ASP A 46 -4.71 -9.09 4.70
CA ASP A 46 -5.74 -9.98 5.21
C ASP A 46 -5.99 -11.20 4.29
N ALA A 47 -7.02 -11.98 4.61
CA ALA A 47 -7.39 -13.21 3.93
C ALA A 47 -8.40 -13.03 2.76
N ARG A 48 -8.70 -11.80 2.31
CA ARG A 48 -9.62 -11.60 1.16
C ARG A 48 -9.04 -12.26 -0.10
N LEU A 49 -9.91 -12.76 -0.98
CA LEU A 49 -9.51 -13.42 -2.23
C LEU A 49 -8.67 -12.52 -3.14
N SER A 50 -8.94 -11.21 -3.14
CA SER A 50 -8.17 -10.21 -3.90
C SER A 50 -6.87 -9.76 -3.20
N SER A 51 -6.69 -10.04 -1.90
CA SER A 51 -5.53 -9.57 -1.15
C SER A 51 -4.18 -10.13 -1.64
N PRO A 52 -4.03 -11.41 -2.05
CA PRO A 52 -2.79 -11.92 -2.60
C PRO A 52 -2.29 -11.17 -3.85
N SER A 53 -3.17 -10.79 -4.77
CA SER A 53 -2.79 -10.09 -6.00
C SER A 53 -2.44 -8.63 -5.73
N LEU A 54 -3.26 -7.93 -4.94
CA LEU A 54 -3.00 -6.55 -4.53
C LEU A 54 -1.73 -6.44 -3.68
N TYR A 55 -1.45 -7.41 -2.81
CA TYR A 55 -0.21 -7.48 -2.03
C TYR A 55 1.03 -7.57 -2.92
N LYS A 56 1.00 -8.39 -3.98
CA LYS A 56 2.07 -8.41 -4.98
C LYS A 56 2.22 -7.04 -5.66
N ALA A 57 1.12 -6.37 -6.01
CA ALA A 57 1.16 -5.03 -6.59
C ALA A 57 1.78 -3.98 -5.64
N VAL A 58 1.50 -4.06 -4.33
CA VAL A 58 2.15 -3.21 -3.32
C VAL A 58 3.66 -3.42 -3.30
N LEU A 59 4.12 -4.67 -3.22
CA LEU A 59 5.56 -4.98 -3.18
C LEU A 59 6.28 -4.47 -4.44
N ARG A 60 5.69 -4.66 -5.62
CA ARG A 60 6.22 -4.16 -6.90
C ARG A 60 6.30 -2.64 -6.92
N GLY A 61 5.26 -1.96 -6.43
CA GLY A 61 5.22 -0.50 -6.35
C GLY A 61 6.29 0.07 -5.40
N LEU A 62 6.50 -0.57 -4.24
CA LEU A 62 7.52 -0.18 -3.27
C LEU A 62 8.95 -0.41 -3.80
N ARG A 63 9.19 -1.48 -4.55
CA ARG A 63 10.47 -1.76 -5.22
C ARG A 63 10.78 -0.76 -6.33
N GLY A 64 9.81 0.06 -6.75
CA GLY A 64 9.98 0.97 -7.88
C GLY A 64 10.17 0.22 -9.20
N GLU A 65 9.58 -0.97 -9.33
CA GLU A 65 9.63 -1.74 -10.57
C GLU A 65 9.07 -0.87 -11.72
N PRO A 66 9.69 -0.94 -12.90
CA PRO A 66 9.24 -0.16 -14.05
C PRO A 66 7.94 -0.76 -14.62
N LYS A 67 7.05 0.11 -15.15
CA LYS A 67 5.79 -0.34 -15.80
C LYS A 67 6.03 -1.22 -17.03
N VAL A 68 7.14 -0.98 -17.72
CA VAL A 68 7.58 -1.67 -18.94
C VAL A 68 8.95 -2.28 -18.63
N LYS A 69 9.46 -3.23 -19.44
CA LYS A 69 10.82 -3.82 -19.34
C LYS A 69 11.97 -2.79 -19.54
N SER A 70 11.82 -1.55 -19.12
CA SER A 70 12.92 -0.61 -18.97
C SER A 70 13.80 -1.07 -17.80
N LYS A 71 15.12 -1.04 -17.95
CA LYS A 71 16.06 -1.41 -16.89
C LYS A 71 16.25 -0.32 -15.83
N LYS A 72 15.63 0.85 -15.99
CA LYS A 72 15.82 1.98 -15.10
C LYS A 72 14.83 1.91 -13.93
N LEU A 73 15.35 1.58 -12.74
CA LEU A 73 14.64 1.76 -11.48
C LEU A 73 14.18 3.22 -11.36
N LEU A 74 12.96 3.41 -10.86
CA LEU A 74 12.43 4.76 -10.67
C LEU A 74 13.13 5.52 -9.54
N TYR A 75 13.82 4.81 -8.64
CA TYR A 75 14.42 5.33 -7.42
C TYR A 75 15.88 4.91 -7.31
N PRO A 76 16.79 5.83 -6.89
CA PRO A 76 18.19 5.48 -6.67
C PRO A 76 18.37 4.51 -5.48
N LEU A 77 17.41 4.43 -4.55
CA LEU A 77 17.40 3.44 -3.47
C LEU A 77 15.95 3.16 -2.98
N PRO A 78 15.38 1.97 -3.22
CA PRO A 78 14.07 1.60 -2.68
C PRO A 78 14.13 1.31 -1.18
N PRO A 79 13.00 1.42 -0.44
CA PRO A 79 12.96 1.05 0.98
C PRO A 79 13.25 -0.44 1.20
N THR A 80 13.77 -0.78 2.38
CA THR A 80 13.97 -2.18 2.79
C THR A 80 12.62 -2.80 3.15
N LEU A 81 12.20 -3.85 2.44
CA LEU A 81 10.88 -4.45 2.62
C LEU A 81 10.89 -5.59 3.62
N TYR A 82 9.90 -5.60 4.51
CA TYR A 82 9.60 -6.67 5.45
C TYR A 82 8.22 -7.26 5.13
N PRO A 83 8.14 -8.14 4.11
CA PRO A 83 6.90 -8.83 3.77
C PRO A 83 6.55 -9.88 4.83
N VAL A 84 5.41 -9.74 5.49
CA VAL A 84 5.00 -10.61 6.62
C VAL A 84 3.77 -11.48 6.33
N GLY A 85 3.26 -11.45 5.10
CA GLY A 85 2.19 -12.35 4.66
C GLY A 85 0.82 -12.01 5.27
N ILE A 86 0.08 -13.04 5.69
CA ILE A 86 -1.25 -12.90 6.29
C ILE A 86 -1.10 -12.53 7.75
N ILE A 87 -1.58 -11.36 8.14
CA ILE A 87 -1.54 -10.87 9.52
C ILE A 87 -2.80 -10.07 9.85
N THR A 88 -2.96 -9.69 11.11
CA THR A 88 -3.99 -8.72 11.51
C THR A 88 -3.50 -7.28 11.36
N THR A 89 -4.41 -6.31 11.25
CA THR A 89 -4.03 -4.89 11.23
C THR A 89 -3.27 -4.46 12.51
N PRO A 90 -3.67 -4.86 13.74
CA PRO A 90 -2.90 -4.56 14.94
C PRO A 90 -1.49 -5.16 14.94
N MET A 91 -1.31 -6.36 14.37
CA MET A 91 0.01 -6.97 14.24
C MET A 91 0.93 -6.14 13.32
N LEU A 92 0.39 -5.54 12.25
CA LEU A 92 1.17 -4.62 11.42
C LEU A 92 1.66 -3.44 12.27
N TYR A 93 0.79 -2.82 13.06
CA TYR A 93 1.15 -1.66 13.89
C TYR A 93 2.18 -2.02 14.96
N PHE A 94 2.01 -3.18 15.60
CA PHE A 94 2.99 -3.74 16.52
C PHE A 94 4.36 -3.91 15.84
N LEU A 95 4.40 -4.58 14.68
CA LEU A 95 5.63 -4.83 13.94
C LEU A 95 6.34 -3.55 13.50
N VAL A 96 5.58 -2.53 13.09
CA VAL A 96 6.15 -1.22 12.72
C VAL A 96 6.89 -0.60 13.91
N ASN A 97 6.30 -0.65 15.11
CA ASN A 97 6.93 -0.12 16.32
C ASN A 97 8.09 -1.01 16.79
N HIS A 98 7.88 -2.33 16.84
CA HIS A 98 8.86 -3.30 17.32
C HIS A 98 10.14 -3.30 16.48
N LEU A 99 10.01 -3.24 15.15
CA LEU A 99 11.15 -3.23 14.23
C LEU A 99 11.76 -1.83 14.04
N LYS A 100 11.20 -0.80 14.70
CA LYS A 100 11.51 0.62 14.49
C LYS A 100 11.44 0.97 13.00
N ALA A 101 10.39 0.50 12.34
CA ALA A 101 10.18 0.68 10.91
C ALA A 101 9.73 2.12 10.58
N ASP A 102 10.01 2.54 9.36
CA ASP A 102 9.60 3.86 8.86
C ASP A 102 8.11 3.92 8.54
N GLY A 103 7.46 2.76 8.42
CA GLY A 103 6.04 2.64 8.18
C GLY A 103 5.62 1.22 7.83
N GLY A 104 4.36 1.10 7.47
CA GLY A 104 3.79 -0.16 7.01
C GLY A 104 2.53 0.01 6.17
N ILE A 105 2.25 -1.02 5.38
CA ILE A 105 1.07 -1.08 4.51
C ILE A 105 0.33 -2.39 4.80
N MET A 106 -0.96 -2.27 5.14
CA MET A 106 -1.87 -3.40 5.28
C MET A 106 -2.84 -3.42 4.10
N VAL A 107 -2.83 -4.51 3.32
CA VAL A 107 -3.84 -4.77 2.29
C VAL A 107 -5.09 -5.34 2.95
N THR A 108 -6.15 -4.53 3.03
CA THR A 108 -7.41 -4.90 3.67
C THR A 108 -8.51 -3.87 3.37
N ALA A 109 -9.78 -4.30 3.41
CA ALA A 109 -10.93 -3.41 3.59
C ALA A 109 -11.65 -3.59 4.93
N SER A 110 -10.95 -4.13 5.93
CA SER A 110 -11.45 -4.28 7.30
C SER A 110 -12.75 -5.10 7.34
N HIS A 111 -13.87 -4.49 7.71
CA HIS A 111 -15.18 -5.14 7.84
C HIS A 111 -16.06 -5.01 6.58
N ASN A 112 -15.60 -4.35 5.51
CA ASN A 112 -16.42 -4.22 4.32
C ASN A 112 -16.74 -5.58 3.68
N PRO A 113 -17.82 -5.67 2.88
CA PRO A 113 -18.14 -6.86 2.09
C PRO A 113 -16.96 -7.40 1.29
N LYS A 114 -17.02 -8.69 0.91
CA LYS A 114 -15.90 -9.44 0.32
C LYS A 114 -15.36 -8.81 -0.97
N GLU A 115 -16.19 -8.08 -1.69
CA GLU A 115 -15.85 -7.40 -2.95
C GLU A 115 -14.96 -6.18 -2.73
N TYR A 116 -14.85 -5.67 -1.51
CA TYR A 116 -14.00 -4.52 -1.20
C TYR A 116 -12.57 -4.94 -0.88
N ASN A 117 -11.62 -4.10 -1.26
CA ASN A 117 -10.26 -4.15 -0.73
C ASN A 117 -9.65 -2.74 -0.64
N GLY A 118 -8.43 -2.64 -0.15
CA GLY A 118 -7.85 -1.35 0.17
C GLY A 118 -6.45 -1.42 0.75
N LEU A 119 -5.95 -0.25 1.13
CA LEU A 119 -4.65 -0.05 1.74
C LEU A 119 -4.83 0.82 2.99
N LYS A 120 -4.53 0.28 4.17
CA LYS A 120 -4.24 1.09 5.36
C LYS A 120 -2.74 1.35 5.40
N VAL A 121 -2.34 2.60 5.56
CA VAL A 121 -0.93 3.01 5.54
C VAL A 121 -0.60 3.70 6.85
N VAL A 122 0.54 3.33 7.43
CA VAL A 122 1.11 3.98 8.61
C VAL A 122 2.54 4.41 8.35
N GLY A 123 2.97 5.50 8.98
CA GLY A 123 4.37 5.92 9.05
C GLY A 123 5.04 5.47 10.35
N LYS A 124 6.11 6.19 10.74
CA LYS A 124 6.82 6.01 12.01
C LYS A 124 5.86 6.01 13.20
N ASN A 125 6.20 5.23 14.22
CA ASN A 125 5.39 5.05 15.43
C ASN A 125 3.96 4.57 15.14
N ALA A 126 3.78 3.82 14.03
CA ALA A 126 2.50 3.36 13.51
C ALA A 126 1.44 4.47 13.33
N ARG A 127 1.87 5.73 13.11
CA ARG A 127 0.94 6.84 12.91
C ARG A 127 0.19 6.70 11.58
N PRO A 128 -1.15 6.79 11.56
CA PRO A 128 -1.94 6.61 10.34
C PRO A 128 -1.67 7.71 9.32
N ILE A 129 -1.58 7.32 8.05
CA ILE A 129 -1.52 8.22 6.90
C ILE A 129 -2.86 8.13 6.18
N SER A 130 -3.60 9.24 6.20
CA SER A 130 -4.96 9.28 5.63
C SER A 130 -4.98 9.04 4.12
N GLY A 131 -6.08 8.50 3.61
CA GLY A 131 -6.33 8.41 2.17
C GLY A 131 -6.27 9.78 1.49
N LEU A 132 -6.71 10.84 2.16
CA LEU A 132 -6.63 12.21 1.64
C LEU A 132 -5.19 12.71 1.50
N THR A 133 -4.31 12.36 2.45
CA THR A 133 -2.87 12.63 2.35
C THR A 133 -2.27 11.90 1.16
N ILE A 134 -2.59 10.61 1.00
CA ILE A 134 -2.11 9.81 -0.15
C ILE A 134 -2.63 10.40 -1.46
N ARG A 135 -3.90 10.82 -1.52
CA ARG A 135 -4.50 11.45 -2.70
C ARG A 135 -3.68 12.64 -3.20
N LYS A 136 -3.27 13.54 -2.29
CA LYS A 136 -2.45 14.72 -2.62
C LYS A 136 -1.08 14.35 -3.22
N LEU A 137 -0.54 13.19 -2.85
CA LEU A 137 0.76 12.71 -3.37
C LEU A 137 0.62 11.99 -4.72
N VAL A 138 -0.56 11.45 -5.02
CA VAL A 138 -0.81 10.52 -6.14
C VAL A 138 -1.51 11.21 -7.32
N ILE A 139 -2.50 12.04 -7.03
CA ILE A 139 -3.31 12.76 -8.00
C ILE A 139 -2.84 14.22 -7.99
N LYS A 140 -2.17 14.63 -9.07
CA LYS A 140 -1.92 16.03 -9.41
C LYS A 140 -3.00 16.50 -10.36
#